data_AF-A0A938Y9W7-F1
#
_entry.id   AF-A0A938Y9W7-F1
#
_cell.length_a   1.000
_cell.length_b   1.000
_cell.length_c   1.000
_cell.angle_alpha   90.00
_cell.angle_beta   90.00
_cell.angle_gamma   90.00
#
_symmetry.space_group_name_H-M   'P 1'
#
loop_
_entity.id
_entity.type
_entity.pdbx_description
1 polymer ?
#
loop_
_entity_poly.entity_id
_entity_poly.type
_entity_poly.pdbx_seq_one_letter_code
_entity_poly.pdbx_strand_id
1 'polypeptide(L)'
;MERSWPLTGRDEELRRVVSAIRHGAAGIVVAGPAGVGKTRLVREALAVPSGRGASVVWAHGSTAARPFPLGAFAGLLDVPTGDAAQTIARALDQLVVGRADLRPLASRA
;
A
#
# COMPACT_ATOMS: atom_id res chain seq x y z
N MET A 1 -10.99 -10.97 22.58
CA MET A 1 -11.53 -9.88 21.73
C MET A 1 -10.63 -8.67 21.92
N GLU A 2 -9.64 -8.52 21.04
CA GLU A 2 -8.69 -7.42 21.11
C GLU A 2 -9.38 -6.15 20.59
N ARG A 3 -9.70 -5.22 21.51
CA ARG A 3 -10.24 -3.92 21.10
C ARG A 3 -9.08 -3.09 20.57
N SER A 4 -9.02 -2.94 19.25
CA SER A 4 -8.13 -1.97 18.61
C SER A 4 -8.34 -0.59 19.24
N TRP A 5 -7.24 0.07 19.61
CA TRP A 5 -7.29 1.44 20.11
C TRP A 5 -7.96 2.37 19.08
N PRO A 6 -8.89 3.24 19.48
CA PRO A 6 -9.55 4.14 18.54
C PRO A 6 -8.56 5.16 17.96
N LEU A 7 -8.71 5.48 16.67
CA LEU A 7 -8.04 6.64 16.07
C LEU A 7 -8.77 7.90 16.57
N THR A 8 -8.10 8.72 17.38
CA THR A 8 -8.68 9.95 17.94
C THR A 8 -7.99 11.19 17.38
N GLY A 9 -8.73 12.29 17.24
CA GLY A 9 -8.19 13.61 16.86
C GLY A 9 -7.66 13.72 15.42
N ARG A 10 -8.05 12.81 14.54
CA ARG A 10 -7.57 12.72 13.14
C ARG A 10 -8.69 12.71 12.10
N ASP A 11 -9.88 13.15 12.50
CA ASP A 11 -11.08 13.05 11.66
C ASP A 11 -10.97 13.89 10.38
N GLU A 12 -10.26 15.01 10.43
CA GLU A 12 -10.03 15.85 9.24
C GLU A 12 -9.04 15.19 8.27
N GLU A 13 -7.91 14.70 8.76
CA GLU A 13 -6.94 14.02 7.91
C GLU A 13 -7.52 12.72 7.34
N LEU A 14 -8.30 11.99 8.12
CA LEU A 14 -8.98 10.78 7.66
C LEU A 14 -9.92 11.11 6.50
N ARG A 15 -10.77 12.13 6.64
CA ARG A 15 -11.65 12.61 5.57
C ARG A 15 -10.87 13.04 4.33
N ARG A 16 -9.73 13.72 4.50
CA ARG A 16 -8.86 14.16 3.39
C ARG A 16 -8.25 12.99 2.63
N VAL A 17 -7.80 11.94 3.33
CA VAL A 17 -7.27 10.73 2.68
C VAL A 17 -8.38 9.99 1.95
N VAL A 18 -9.53 9.77 2.60
CA VAL A 18 -10.67 9.07 1.99
C VAL A 18 -11.18 9.78 0.74
N SER A 19 -11.31 11.12 0.75
CA SER A 19 -11.78 11.88 -0.42
C SER A 19 -10.78 11.90 -1.58
N ALA A 20 -9.49 11.72 -1.29
CA ALA A 20 -8.45 11.65 -2.30
C ALA A 20 -8.40 10.27 -3.00
N ILE A 21 -8.89 9.20 -2.35
CA ILE A 21 -8.97 7.86 -2.92
C ILE A 21 -10.16 7.80 -3.89
N ARG A 22 -9.88 7.97 -5.19
CA ARG A 22 -10.88 7.91 -6.26
C ARG A 22 -10.33 7.24 -7.51
N HIS A 23 -11.22 6.67 -8.32
CA HIS A 23 -10.87 6.13 -9.63
C HIS A 23 -10.25 7.23 -10.51
N GLY A 24 -9.18 6.90 -11.23
CA GLY A 24 -8.46 7.83 -12.11
C GLY A 24 -7.47 8.77 -11.41
N ALA A 25 -7.32 8.73 -10.07
CA ALA A 25 -6.25 9.44 -9.39
C ALA A 25 -4.90 8.74 -9.60
N ALA A 26 -3.83 9.50 -9.87
CA ALA A 26 -2.48 8.96 -10.04
C ALA A 26 -1.89 8.37 -8.74
N GLY A 27 -2.33 8.85 -7.57
CA GLY A 27 -1.86 8.40 -6.26
C GLY A 27 -1.95 9.51 -5.20
N ILE A 28 -1.65 9.16 -3.96
CA ILE A 28 -1.65 10.07 -2.81
C ILE A 28 -0.39 9.82 -2.00
N VAL A 29 0.25 10.90 -1.53
CA VAL A 29 1.38 10.82 -0.61
C VAL A 29 0.95 11.34 0.75
N VAL A 30 1.10 10.51 1.79
CA VAL A 30 0.89 10.91 3.19
C VAL A 30 2.26 11.10 3.85
N ALA A 31 2.64 12.35 4.08
CA ALA A 31 3.94 12.73 4.63
C ALA A 31 3.83 13.34 6.03
N GLY A 32 4.90 13.27 6.80
CA GLY A 32 4.97 13.79 8.17
C GLY A 32 6.06 13.11 9.01
N PRO A 33 6.33 13.62 10.23
CA PRO A 33 7.40 13.13 11.11
C PRO A 33 7.34 11.61 11.38
N ALA A 34 8.48 11.03 11.75
CA ALA A 34 8.52 9.63 12.20
C ALA A 34 7.58 9.43 13.41
N GLY A 35 6.90 8.28 13.48
CA GLY A 35 6.02 7.94 14.60
C GLY A 35 4.65 8.65 14.65
N VAL A 36 4.37 9.65 13.82
CA VAL A 36 3.12 10.45 13.87
C VAL A 36 1.82 9.68 13.52
N GLY A 37 1.93 8.41 13.13
CA GLY A 37 0.77 7.56 12.83
C GLY A 37 0.33 7.52 11.36
N LYS A 38 1.18 7.91 10.40
CA LYS A 38 0.85 7.92 8.95
C LYS A 38 0.27 6.58 8.45
N THR A 39 0.94 5.48 8.77
CA THR A 39 0.50 4.14 8.38
C THR A 39 -0.84 3.78 9.03
N ARG A 40 -1.08 4.22 10.26
CA ARG A 40 -2.37 4.00 10.94
C ARG A 40 -3.47 4.80 10.23
N LEU A 41 -3.22 6.06 9.91
CA LEU A 41 -4.17 6.90 9.18
C LEU A 41 -4.59 6.28 7.84
N VAL A 42 -3.63 5.76 7.05
CA VAL A 42 -3.93 5.10 5.77
C VAL A 42 -4.71 3.80 5.98
N ARG A 43 -4.37 3.00 7.00
CA ARG A 43 -5.13 1.78 7.34
C ARG A 43 -6.58 2.08 7.69
N GLU A 44 -6.81 3.13 8.48
CA GLU A 44 -8.16 3.58 8.85
C GLU A 44 -8.94 4.08 7.63
N ALA A 45 -8.30 4.88 6.75
CA ALA A 45 -8.93 5.36 5.53
C ALA A 45 -9.39 4.22 4.60
N LEU A 46 -8.59 3.15 4.51
CA LEU A 46 -8.90 1.97 3.70
C LEU A 46 -9.93 1.04 4.35
N ALA A 47 -10.15 1.14 5.66
CA ALA A 47 -11.21 0.42 6.37
C ALA A 47 -12.60 1.05 6.16
N VAL A 48 -12.68 2.28 5.66
CA VAL A 48 -13.95 2.99 5.43
C VAL A 48 -14.75 2.31 4.29
N PRO A 49 -16.05 2.01 4.49
CA PRO A 49 -16.90 1.30 3.52
C PRO A 49 -16.97 1.88 2.10
N SER A 50 -16.62 3.15 1.91
CA SER A 50 -16.59 3.83 0.60
C SER A 50 -15.61 3.20 -0.39
N GLY A 51 -14.70 2.32 0.06
CA GLY A 51 -13.77 1.54 -0.77
C GLY A 51 -14.23 0.12 -1.14
N ARG A 52 -15.48 -0.29 -0.83
CA ARG A 52 -16.00 -1.64 -1.12
C ARG A 52 -16.00 -1.91 -2.63
N GLY A 53 -15.00 -2.67 -3.07
CA GLY A 53 -14.80 -3.06 -4.48
C GLY A 53 -13.32 -3.17 -4.86
N ALA A 54 -12.43 -2.50 -4.13
CA ALA A 54 -10.99 -2.62 -4.33
C ALA A 54 -10.39 -3.61 -3.33
N SER A 55 -9.58 -4.57 -3.79
CA SER A 55 -8.65 -5.25 -2.88
C SER A 55 -7.58 -4.26 -2.42
N VAL A 56 -6.96 -4.51 -1.28
CA VAL A 56 -5.85 -3.70 -0.76
C VAL A 56 -4.64 -4.59 -0.66
N VAL A 57 -3.52 -4.10 -1.18
CA VAL A 57 -2.23 -4.79 -1.10
C VAL A 57 -1.22 -3.84 -0.48
N TRP A 58 -0.38 -4.36 0.42
CA TRP A 58 0.61 -3.57 1.15
C TRP A 58 2.02 -3.92 0.70
N ALA A 59 2.75 -2.93 0.20
CA ALA A 59 4.19 -2.98 -0.05
C ALA A 59 4.93 -2.21 1.05
N HIS A 60 6.05 -2.75 1.56
CA HIS A 60 6.82 -2.12 2.62
C HIS A 60 8.23 -1.79 2.13
N GLY A 61 8.53 -0.50 2.01
CA GLY A 61 9.90 -0.04 1.78
C GLY A 61 10.71 -0.09 3.07
N SER A 62 11.76 -0.91 3.12
CA SER A 62 12.68 -1.00 4.25
C SER A 62 14.13 -0.84 3.78
N THR A 63 15.03 -0.46 4.70
CA THR A 63 16.47 -0.39 4.40
C THR A 63 17.02 -1.74 3.93
N ALA A 64 16.51 -2.84 4.47
CA ALA A 64 16.91 -4.20 4.09
C ALA A 64 16.50 -4.56 2.66
N ALA A 65 15.43 -3.96 2.13
CA ALA A 65 14.94 -4.19 0.77
C ALA A 65 15.71 -3.39 -0.30
N ARG A 66 16.52 -2.40 0.10
CA ARG A 66 17.22 -1.48 -0.81
C ARG A 66 18.11 -2.14 -1.88
N PRO A 67 18.84 -3.25 -1.61
CA PRO A 67 19.68 -3.89 -2.63
C PRO A 67 18.90 -4.58 -3.75
N PHE A 68 17.59 -4.82 -3.55
CA PHE A 68 16.77 -5.59 -4.47
C PHE A 68 15.92 -4.65 -5.33
N PRO A 69 16.01 -4.71 -6.67
CA PRO A 69 15.08 -4.01 -7.55
C PRO A 69 13.64 -4.35 -7.16
N LEU A 70 12.83 -3.33 -6.90
CA LEU A 70 11.44 -3.48 -6.45
C LEU A 70 11.27 -4.32 -5.17
N GLY A 71 12.29 -4.39 -4.30
CA GLY A 71 12.25 -5.23 -3.09
C GLY A 71 11.09 -4.95 -2.12
N ALA A 72 10.52 -3.74 -2.14
CA ALA A 72 9.31 -3.41 -1.37
C ALA A 72 8.07 -4.23 -1.78
N PHE A 73 8.08 -4.75 -3.01
CA PHE A 73 7.03 -5.56 -3.62
C PHE A 73 7.36 -7.06 -3.62
N ALA A 74 8.41 -7.49 -2.94
CA ALA A 74 8.77 -8.90 -2.84
C ALA A 74 7.59 -9.72 -2.29
N GLY A 75 7.24 -10.80 -2.98
CA GLY A 75 6.09 -11.64 -2.65
C GLY A 75 4.73 -11.11 -3.10
N LEU A 76 4.67 -9.88 -3.61
CA LEU A 76 3.50 -9.35 -4.32
C LEU A 76 3.65 -9.60 -5.82
N LEU A 77 4.80 -9.26 -6.38
CA LEU A 77 5.07 -9.39 -7.80
C LEU A 77 5.90 -10.64 -8.07
N ASP A 78 5.60 -11.31 -9.18
CA ASP A 78 6.43 -12.39 -9.71
C ASP A 78 7.38 -11.80 -10.74
N VAL A 79 8.58 -11.44 -10.29
CA VAL A 79 9.58 -10.78 -11.12
C VAL A 79 10.83 -11.65 -11.23
N PRO A 80 11.23 -12.07 -12.44
CA PRO A 80 12.43 -12.88 -12.62
C PRO A 80 13.68 -12.15 -12.15
N THR A 81 14.63 -12.89 -11.61
CA THR A 81 15.99 -12.39 -11.38
C THR A 81 16.68 -12.18 -12.73
N GLY A 82 17.12 -10.95 -13.03
CA GLY A 82 17.73 -10.64 -14.32
C GLY A 82 17.95 -9.15 -14.55
N ASP A 83 17.86 -8.72 -15.81
CA ASP A 83 17.98 -7.33 -16.20
C ASP A 83 16.95 -6.43 -15.48
N ALA A 84 17.42 -5.31 -14.93
CA ALA A 84 16.61 -4.39 -14.14
C ALA A 84 15.49 -3.75 -14.99
N ALA A 85 15.75 -3.48 -16.27
CA ALA A 85 14.73 -2.90 -17.15
C ALA A 85 13.59 -3.90 -17.41
N GLN A 86 13.92 -5.17 -17.70
CA GLN A 86 12.91 -6.23 -17.86
C GLN A 86 12.12 -6.48 -16.57
N THR A 87 12.80 -6.43 -15.42
CA THR A 87 12.20 -6.55 -14.08
C THR A 87 11.16 -5.45 -13.86
N ILE A 88 11.51 -4.20 -14.17
CA ILE A 88 10.60 -3.04 -14.04
C ILE A 88 9.42 -3.15 -15.01
N ALA A 89 9.68 -3.49 -16.28
CA ALA A 89 8.62 -3.62 -17.28
C ALA A 89 7.57 -4.67 -16.88
N ARG A 90 8.00 -5.87 -16.46
CA ARG A 90 7.09 -6.92 -15.99
C ARG A 90 6.29 -6.53 -14.75
N ALA A 91 6.95 -5.84 -13.81
CA ALA A 91 6.27 -5.32 -12.63
C ALA A 91 5.19 -4.30 -12.99
N LEU A 92 5.46 -3.39 -13.93
CA LEU A 92 4.47 -2.43 -14.41
C LEU A 92 3.29 -3.13 -15.08
N ASP A 93 3.53 -4.14 -15.92
CA ASP A 93 2.46 -4.93 -16.55
C ASP A 93 1.56 -5.59 -15.49
N GLN A 94 2.15 -6.21 -14.46
CA GLN A 94 1.39 -6.84 -13.37
C GLN A 94 0.58 -5.81 -12.55
N LEU A 95 1.08 -4.59 -12.40
CA LEU A 95 0.40 -3.50 -11.67
C LEU A 95 -0.71 -2.84 -12.49
N VAL A 96 -0.55 -2.72 -13.81
CA VAL A 96 -1.50 -2.07 -14.73
C VAL A 96 -2.65 -3.00 -15.12
N VAL A 97 -2.40 -4.29 -15.30
CA VAL A 97 -3.40 -5.25 -15.81
C VAL A 97 -4.47 -5.62 -14.78
N GLY A 98 -4.23 -5.40 -13.49
CA GLY A 98 -5.25 -5.58 -12.45
C GLY A 98 -5.61 -7.04 -12.12
N ARG A 99 -5.02 -7.53 -11.02
CA ARG A 99 -5.64 -8.40 -9.99
C ARG A 99 -6.26 -9.75 -10.39
N ALA A 100 -5.41 -10.74 -10.65
CA ALA A 100 -5.74 -12.13 -10.30
C ALA A 100 -4.82 -12.69 -9.20
N ASP A 101 -3.51 -12.39 -9.22
CA ASP A 101 -2.54 -13.27 -8.54
C ASP A 101 -1.70 -12.65 -7.42
N LEU A 102 -1.93 -11.37 -7.06
CA LEU A 102 -1.16 -10.75 -5.97
C LEU A 102 -1.59 -11.38 -4.63
N ARG A 103 -0.74 -12.25 -4.08
CA ARG A 103 -0.98 -12.86 -2.76
C ARG A 103 -0.90 -11.78 -1.68
N PRO A 104 -1.90 -11.69 -0.78
CA PRO A 104 -1.79 -10.81 0.38
C PRO A 104 -0.60 -11.24 1.23
N LEU A 105 0.38 -10.37 1.41
CA LEU A 105 1.37 -10.55 2.46
C LEU A 105 0.63 -10.49 3.80
N ALA A 106 0.58 -11.63 4.49
CA ALA A 106 -0.06 -11.73 5.80
C ALA A 106 0.54 -10.66 6.73
N SER A 107 -0.32 -9.74 7.16
CA SER A 107 0.01 -8.69 8.13
C SER A 107 0.57 -9.32 9.39
N ARG A 108 1.89 -9.28 9.59
CA ARG A 108 2.46 -9.45 10.93
C ARG A 108 2.12 -8.18 11.71
N ALA A 109 1.26 -8.39 12.70
CA ALA A 109 0.80 -7.40 13.68
C ALA A 109 1.98 -6.76 14.41
#